data_AF-A0A1B0ALA8-F1
#
_entry.id   AF-A0A1B0ALA8-F1
#
_cell.length_a   1.000
_cell.length_b   1.000
_cell.length_c   1.000
_cell.angle_alpha   90.00
_cell.angle_beta   90.00
_cell.angle_gamma   90.00
#
_symmetry.space_group_name_H-M   'P 1'
#
loop_
_entity.id
_entity.type
_entity.pdbx_description
1 polymer ?
#
loop_
_entity_poly.entity_id
_entity_poly.type
_entity_poly.pdbx_seq_one_letter_code
_entity_poly.pdbx_strand_id
1 'polypeptide(L)' 'MEKKVFMGVAQIMLDDLNLSNIVIGWYKLFGTTSLVSSANNNANLSRRSSLTSLDSHLNFGNQE' A
#
# COMPACT_ATOMS: atom_id res chain seq x y z
N MET A 1 -6.50 -21.99 -20.89
CA MET A 1 -6.38 -21.87 -19.42
C MET A 1 -6.66 -20.43 -19.03
N GLU A 2 -7.55 -20.23 -18.07
CA GLU A 2 -7.82 -18.91 -17.46
C GLU A 2 -6.63 -18.49 -16.57
N LYS A 3 -6.12 -17.26 -16.79
CA LYS A 3 -5.02 -16.72 -15.99
C LYS A 3 -5.60 -16.03 -14.76
N LYS A 4 -5.31 -16.58 -13.57
CA LYS A 4 -5.59 -15.88 -12.32
C LYS A 4 -4.60 -14.74 -12.16
N VAL A 5 -5.12 -13.52 -11.97
CA VAL A 5 -4.32 -12.31 -11.78
C VAL A 5 -4.61 -11.75 -10.40
N PHE A 6 -3.54 -11.42 -9.67
CA PHE A 6 -3.62 -10.77 -8.38
C PHE A 6 -4.01 -9.30 -8.53
N MET A 7 -5.03 -8.84 -7.81
CA MET A 7 -5.59 -7.47 -7.93
C MET A 7 -5.17 -6.52 -6.81
N GLY A 8 -4.50 -7.00 -5.77
CA GLY A 8 -4.08 -6.22 -4.62
C GLY A 8 -4.52 -6.82 -3.29
N VAL A 9 -4.14 -6.15 -2.21
CA VAL A 9 -4.39 -6.56 -0.83
C VAL A 9 -4.87 -5.35 0.00
N ALA A 10 -5.77 -5.59 0.93
CA ALA A 10 -6.09 -4.66 2.00
C ALA A 10 -5.84 -5.36 3.34
N GLN A 11 -5.25 -4.64 4.29
CA GLN A 11 -5.08 -5.10 5.66
C GLN A 11 -6.06 -4.34 6.55
N ILE A 12 -6.78 -5.06 7.41
CA ILE A 12 -7.79 -4.48 8.31
C ILE A 12 -7.40 -4.85 9.74
N MET A 13 -7.19 -3.85 10.60
CA MET A 13 -6.91 -4.06 12.02
C MET A 13 -8.22 -4.19 12.76
N LEU A 14 -8.56 -5.39 13.23
CA LEU A 14 -9.86 -5.65 13.84
C LEU A 14 -10.04 -4.96 15.21
N ASP A 15 -8.94 -4.71 15.91
CA ASP A 15 -8.95 -4.05 17.24
C ASP A 15 -9.44 -2.60 17.16
N ASP A 16 -9.32 -1.96 15.99
CA ASP A 16 -9.79 -0.60 15.75
C ASP A 16 -11.26 -0.54 15.30
N LEU A 17 -11.92 -1.70 15.15
CA LEU A 17 -13.32 -1.80 14.69
C LEU A 17 -14.24 -2.19 15.85
N ASN A 18 -15.44 -1.59 15.90
CA ASN A 18 -16.49 -2.06 16.79
C ASN A 18 -17.20 -3.29 16.21
N LEU A 19 -16.69 -4.47 16.53
CA LEU A 19 -17.19 -5.76 16.06
C LEU A 19 -18.53 -6.20 16.68
N SER A 20 -19.06 -5.43 17.64
CA SER A 20 -20.37 -5.73 18.25
C SER A 20 -21.53 -5.50 17.27
N ASN A 21 -21.29 -4.76 16.18
CA ASN A 21 -22.22 -4.55 15.09
C ASN A 21 -21.56 -4.94 13.76
N ILE A 22 -22.38 -5.16 12.72
CA ILE A 22 -21.86 -5.41 11.38
C ILE A 22 -21.19 -4.13 10.86
N VAL A 23 -19.91 -4.23 10.50
CA VAL A 23 -19.12 -3.14 9.90
C VAL A 23 -18.91 -3.45 8.42
N ILE A 24 -19.40 -2.57 7.55
CA ILE A 24 -19.23 -2.64 6.09
C ILE A 24 -18.64 -1.31 5.62
N GLY A 25 -17.60 -1.36 4.80
CA GLY A 25 -16.93 -0.18 4.26
C GLY A 25 -16.13 -0.47 3.00
N TRP A 26 -15.74 0.60 2.30
CA TRP A 26 -14.89 0.51 1.12
C TRP A 26 -13.42 0.58 1.53
N TYR A 27 -12.62 -0.39 1.10
CA TYR A 27 -11.19 -0.45 1.37
C TYR A 27 -10.39 -0.37 0.06
N LYS A 28 -9.34 0.45 0.07
CA LYS A 28 -8.42 0.54 -1.06
C LYS A 28 -7.51 -0.70 -1.06
N LEU A 29 -7.37 -1.32 -2.23
CA LEU A 29 -6.37 -2.36 -2.46
C LEU A 29 -5.01 -1.75 -2.78
N PHE A 30 -3.97 -2.34 -2.21
CA PHE A 30 -2.57 -1.98 -2.41
C PHE A 30 -1.78 -3.14 -3.04
N GLY A 31 -0.60 -2.85 -3.59
CA GLY A 31 0.32 -3.90 -4.06
C GLY A 31 0.90 -4.69 -2.89
N THR A 32 1.39 -5.92 -3.12
CA THR A 32 1.94 -6.78 -2.05
C THR A 32 3.13 -6.16 -1.29
N THR A 33 3.86 -5.23 -1.91
CA THR A 33 4.97 -4.50 -1.29
C THR A 33 4.52 -3.59 -0.13
N SER A 34 3.26 -3.15 -0.11
CA SER A 34 2.74 -2.32 0.99
C SER A 34 2.69 -3.09 2.31
N LEU A 35 2.57 -4.42 2.28
CA LEU A 35 2.59 -5.27 3.49
C LEU A 35 3.94 -5.19 4.21
N VAL A 36 5.03 -5.02 3.46
CA VAL A 36 6.39 -4.89 4.00
C VAL A 36 6.59 -3.55 4.69
N SER A 37 5.73 -2.55 4.46
CA SER A 37 5.71 -1.28 5.21
C SER A 37 4.76 -1.30 6.43
N SER A 38 3.89 -2.30 6.54
CA SER A 38 2.97 -2.46 7.68
C SER A 38 3.55 -3.40 8.74
N ALA A 39 4.24 -4.46 8.33
CA ALA A 39 4.90 -5.43 9.22
C ALA A 39 6.06 -4.87 10.05
N ASN A 40 6.54 -3.67 9.71
CA ASN A 40 7.57 -2.88 10.37
C ASN A 40 7.00 -1.64 11.06
N ASN A 41 5.71 -1.33 10.91
CA ASN A 41 5.03 -0.31 11.73
C ASN A 41 4.76 -0.79 13.17
N ASN A 42 4.75 -2.11 13.42
CA ASN A 42 4.77 -2.68 14.78
C ASN A 42 6.17 -2.59 15.45
N ALA A 43 7.19 -2.19 14.69
CA ALA A 43 8.57 -2.03 15.12
C ALA A 43 8.99 -0.56 14.94
N ASN A 44 8.49 0.33 15.80
CA ASN A 44 9.00 1.68 16.02
C ASN A 44 9.22 2.56 14.77
N LEU A 45 8.17 3.28 14.38
CA LEU A 45 8.06 4.64 13.80
C LEU A 45 9.33 5.49 13.54
N SER A 46 10.40 5.01 12.90
CA SER A 46 11.51 5.91 12.54
C SER A 46 12.30 5.40 11.36
N ARG A 47 11.84 5.77 10.16
CA ARG A 47 12.62 6.42 9.07
C ARG A 47 12.27 5.84 7.69
N ARG A 48 11.71 6.71 6.84
CA ARG A 48 11.81 6.73 5.36
C ARG A 48 10.96 5.76 4.52
N SER A 49 9.64 5.86 4.57
CA SER A 49 8.77 5.27 3.53
C SER A 49 8.30 6.25 2.44
N SER A 50 8.92 7.43 2.31
CA SER A 50 8.57 8.44 1.30
C SER A 50 9.45 8.43 0.03
N LEU A 51 9.98 7.29 -0.42
CA LEU A 51 10.92 7.24 -1.56
C LEU A 51 10.40 6.65 -2.88
N THR A 52 9.11 6.48 -3.10
CA THR A 52 8.65 5.86 -4.39
C THR A 52 7.54 6.58 -5.12
N SER A 53 7.24 7.86 -4.85
CA SER A 53 6.12 8.53 -5.54
C SER A 53 6.45 9.75 -6.41
N LEU A 54 7.70 10.21 -6.56
CA LEU A 54 7.96 11.37 -7.43
C LEU A 54 9.39 11.36 -8.00
N ASP A 55 9.64 10.58 -9.06
CA ASP A 55 10.84 10.77 -9.91
C ASP A 55 10.55 10.44 -11.39
N SER A 56 9.29 10.62 -11.79
CA SER A 56 8.83 10.37 -13.17
C SER A 56 8.25 11.66 -13.77
N HIS A 57 9.07 12.70 -13.92
CA HIS A 57 8.93 13.66 -15.01
C HIS A 57 10.20 14.52 -15.16
N LEU A 58 10.59 14.78 -16.42
CA LEU A 58 11.70 15.63 -16.90
C LEU A 58 13.03 14.94 -17.21
N ASN A 59 12.98 13.97 -18.12
CA ASN A 59 14.05 13.79 -19.10
C ASN A 59 13.80 14.75 -20.29
N PHE A 60 14.36 15.96 -20.25
CA PHE A 60 14.58 16.74 -21.46
C PHE A 60 16.00 16.46 -21.95
N GLY A 61 16.07 15.70 -23.03
CA GLY A 61 17.30 15.36 -23.70
C GLY A 61 18.01 16.59 -24.24
N ASN A 62 19.34 16.51 -24.22
CA ASN A 62 20.22 17.35 -25.02
C ASN A 62 19.91 17.17 -26.51
N GLN A 63 19.80 18.27 -27.24
CA GLN A 63 20.08 18.32 -28.68
C GLN A 63 20.44 19.76 -29.08
N GLU A 64 21.74 19.92 -29.37
CA GLU A 64 22.47 20.98 -30.10
C GLU A 64 22.46 22.44 -29.59
#